data_AF-A0A345NPA8-F1
#
_entry.id   AF-A0A345NPA8-F1
#
_cell.length_a   1.000
_cell.length_b   1.000
_cell.length_c   1.000
_cell.angle_alpha   90.00
_cell.angle_beta   90.00
_cell.angle_gamma   90.00
#
_symmetry.space_group_name_H-M   'P 1'
#
loop_
_entity.id
_entity.type
_entity.pdbx_description
1 polymer ?
#
loop_
_entity_poly.entity_id
_entity_poly.type
_entity_poly.pdbx_seq_one_letter_code
_entity_poly.pdbx_strand_id
1 'polypeptide(L)'
;MWWDAFQSPRADLLVVGDHTVNNDDEWLTEWAGMQGSRAVDVHFWQEASDTHYEQTVRRGKDSGRADLVVWAAAREGTSLAAAAEMVPQFVSEGTRPDLVLISVAGEGDESDLDDLSAALAKAAGDRVPTAVVLSPPGWAASELVEPLAEWAARNDLPVVDLRDIKGLPPQPTPAEAAAAIQQVVRSWSE
;
A
#
# COMPACT_ATOMS: atom_id res chain seq x y z
N MET A 1 -1.19 -7.89 14.99
CA MET A 1 -1.74 -8.20 13.65
C MET A 1 -1.80 -6.91 12.84
N TRP A 2 -1.96 -6.95 11.51
CA TRP A 2 -1.95 -5.72 10.67
C TRP A 2 -2.99 -4.70 11.12
N TRP A 3 -4.22 -5.17 11.38
CA TRP A 3 -5.31 -4.33 11.88
C TRP A 3 -4.99 -3.63 13.21
N ASP A 4 -4.34 -4.32 14.16
CA ASP A 4 -3.96 -3.72 15.45
C ASP A 4 -2.98 -2.57 15.27
N ALA A 5 -1.97 -2.74 14.40
CA ALA A 5 -1.01 -1.70 14.07
C ALA A 5 -1.72 -0.51 13.40
N PHE A 6 -2.62 -0.80 12.46
CA PHE A 6 -3.41 0.21 11.78
C PHE A 6 -4.27 1.05 12.74
N GLN A 7 -4.91 0.43 13.73
CA GLN A 7 -5.76 1.11 14.73
C GLN A 7 -4.98 1.86 15.81
N SER A 8 -3.65 1.79 15.81
CA SER A 8 -2.85 2.52 16.78
C SER A 8 -3.14 4.02 16.70
N PRO A 9 -3.16 4.75 17.84
CA PRO A 9 -3.46 6.19 17.87
C PRO A 9 -2.58 7.03 16.94
N ARG A 10 -1.37 6.51 16.67
CA ARG A 10 -0.48 6.96 15.61
C ARG A 10 0.07 5.73 14.91
N ALA A 11 0.05 5.76 13.58
CA ALA A 11 0.61 4.70 12.76
C ALA A 11 1.25 5.29 11.51
N ASP A 12 2.40 4.74 11.12
CA ASP A 12 3.08 4.99 9.86
C ASP A 12 2.87 3.78 8.92
N LEU A 13 2.08 3.97 7.87
CA LEU A 13 1.81 2.98 6.84
C LEU A 13 2.72 3.20 5.63
N LEU A 14 3.54 2.21 5.28
CA LEU A 14 4.24 2.17 3.99
C LEU A 14 3.37 1.44 2.96
N VAL A 15 3.05 2.09 1.85
CA VAL A 15 2.36 1.45 0.71
C VAL A 15 3.36 1.23 -0.40
N VAL A 16 3.79 -0.02 -0.58
CA VAL A 16 4.68 -0.39 -1.68
C VAL A 16 3.81 -0.71 -2.89
N GLY A 17 3.99 0.02 -3.99
CA GLY A 17 3.18 -0.18 -5.18
C GLY A 17 3.79 0.37 -6.45
N ASP A 18 2.93 0.63 -7.43
CA ASP A 18 3.26 1.26 -8.71
C ASP A 18 2.52 2.61 -8.87
N HIS A 19 2.43 3.12 -10.10
CA HIS A 19 1.74 4.38 -10.37
C HIS A 19 0.30 4.45 -9.84
N THR A 20 -0.40 3.32 -9.69
CA THR A 20 -1.79 3.27 -9.17
C THR A 20 -1.89 3.65 -7.69
N VAL A 21 -0.77 3.85 -7.00
CA VAL A 21 -0.73 4.34 -5.61
C VAL A 21 0.08 5.63 -5.44
N ASN A 22 0.73 6.13 -6.50
CA ASN A 22 1.65 7.29 -6.43
C ASN A 22 1.08 8.60 -7.00
N ASN A 23 -0.24 8.82 -6.92
CA ASN A 23 -0.86 10.07 -7.36
C ASN A 23 -2.05 10.50 -6.47
N ASP A 24 -2.40 11.79 -6.52
CA ASP A 24 -3.44 12.37 -5.66
C ASP A 24 -4.88 12.14 -6.13
N ASP A 25 -5.06 11.61 -7.34
CA ASP A 25 -6.34 11.20 -7.94
C ASP A 25 -6.59 9.69 -7.86
N GLU A 26 -5.70 8.94 -7.20
CA GLU A 26 -5.78 7.49 -7.05
C GLU A 26 -6.50 7.03 -5.78
N TRP A 27 -6.81 5.74 -5.73
CA TRP A 27 -7.61 5.13 -4.66
C TRP A 27 -7.01 5.35 -3.28
N LEU A 28 -5.68 5.46 -3.15
CA LEU A 28 -5.01 5.65 -1.88
C LEU A 28 -5.42 6.98 -1.22
N THR A 29 -5.57 8.03 -2.02
CA THR A 29 -6.00 9.35 -1.56
C THR A 29 -7.47 9.37 -1.16
N GLU A 30 -8.32 8.69 -1.92
CA GLU A 30 -9.73 8.52 -1.58
C GLU A 30 -9.89 7.69 -0.30
N TRP A 31 -9.13 6.60 -0.15
CA TRP A 31 -9.12 5.75 1.03
C TRP A 31 -8.65 6.51 2.27
N ALA A 32 -7.63 7.36 2.15
CA ALA A 32 -7.19 8.25 3.23
C ALA A 32 -8.33 9.19 3.69
N GLY A 33 -9.20 9.64 2.77
CA GLY A 33 -10.42 10.41 3.07
C GLY A 33 -11.46 9.65 3.89
N MET A 34 -11.44 8.31 3.87
CA MET A 34 -12.45 7.46 4.52
C MET A 34 -12.12 7.08 5.97
N GLN A 35 -10.99 7.56 6.51
CA GLN A 35 -10.54 7.25 7.87
C GLN A 35 -11.31 7.97 8.99
N GLY A 36 -12.44 8.61 8.64
CA GLY A 36 -13.38 9.19 9.57
C GLY A 36 -12.76 10.35 10.35
N SER A 37 -12.61 10.19 11.67
CA SER A 37 -12.09 11.23 12.55
C SER A 37 -10.56 11.35 12.57
N ARG A 38 -9.84 10.38 11.98
CA ARG A 38 -8.36 10.41 11.95
C ARG A 38 -7.88 11.49 11.00
N ALA A 39 -6.90 12.28 11.42
CA ALA A 39 -6.12 13.11 10.53
C ALA A 39 -5.14 12.21 9.74
N VAL A 40 -5.16 12.27 8.41
CA VAL A 40 -4.29 11.46 7.56
C VAL A 40 -3.40 12.34 6.72
N ASP A 41 -2.09 12.07 6.70
CA ASP A 41 -1.16 12.59 5.70
C ASP A 41 -0.80 11.49 4.72
N VAL A 42 -0.83 11.78 3.43
CA VAL A 42 -0.33 10.90 2.38
C VAL A 42 0.85 11.58 1.70
N HIS A 43 2.03 10.99 1.81
CA HIS A 43 3.28 11.44 1.22
C HIS A 43 3.57 10.63 -0.04
N PHE A 44 3.69 11.29 -1.18
CA PHE A 44 4.03 10.68 -2.46
C PHE A 44 5.52 10.78 -2.75
N TRP A 45 6.07 9.69 -3.27
CA TRP A 45 7.47 9.63 -3.65
C TRP A 45 7.72 10.47 -4.90
N GLN A 46 8.76 11.30 -4.88
CA GLN A 46 9.05 12.19 -6.00
C GLN A 46 9.87 11.47 -7.07
N GLU A 47 9.18 10.86 -8.03
CA GLU A 47 9.77 10.03 -9.09
C GLU A 47 10.83 10.75 -9.93
N ALA A 48 10.68 12.06 -10.17
CA ALA A 48 11.62 12.82 -10.98
C ALA A 48 13.00 12.95 -10.32
N SER A 49 13.04 13.00 -8.99
CA SER A 49 14.28 13.15 -8.22
C SER A 49 14.77 11.83 -7.63
N ASP A 50 13.86 10.86 -7.48
CA ASP A 50 14.06 9.53 -6.89
C ASP A 50 14.85 9.58 -5.58
N THR A 51 14.62 10.62 -4.76
CA THR A 51 15.40 10.88 -3.54
C THR A 51 14.58 11.19 -2.30
N HIS A 52 13.37 11.75 -2.44
CA HIS A 52 12.56 12.20 -1.31
C HIS A 52 11.06 12.14 -1.59
N TYR A 53 10.27 12.26 -0.52
CA TYR A 53 8.82 12.49 -0.60
C TYR A 53 8.55 13.99 -0.68
N GLU A 54 7.65 14.43 -1.56
CA GLU A 54 7.42 15.88 -1.77
C GLU A 54 5.95 16.26 -1.61
N GLN A 55 5.04 15.57 -2.29
CA GLN A 55 3.62 15.91 -2.26
C GLN A 55 2.95 15.29 -1.05
N THR A 56 2.41 16.14 -0.17
CA THR A 56 1.62 15.71 0.99
C THR A 56 0.16 16.11 0.82
N VAL A 57 -0.73 15.12 0.71
CA VAL A 57 -2.18 15.34 0.74
C VAL A 57 -2.68 15.06 2.14
N ARG A 58 -3.27 16.09 2.77
CA ARG A 58 -3.94 15.95 4.07
C ARG A 58 -5.43 15.64 3.88
N ARG A 59 -5.91 14.62 4.60
CA ARG A 59 -7.33 14.23 4.70
C ARG A 59 -7.78 14.15 6.16
N GLY A 60 -9.09 14.16 6.37
CA GLY A 60 -9.69 14.02 7.70
C GLY A 60 -9.71 15.32 8.52
N LYS A 61 -9.79 15.18 9.85
CA LYS A 61 -9.91 16.31 10.77
C LYS A 61 -8.59 17.09 10.84
N ASP A 62 -8.66 18.42 10.80
CA ASP A 62 -7.49 19.26 11.08
C ASP A 62 -7.23 19.31 12.59
N SER A 63 -6.29 18.49 13.05
CA SER A 63 -5.83 18.39 14.45
C SER A 63 -4.38 18.90 14.62
N GLY A 64 -3.78 19.48 13.58
CA GLY A 64 -2.39 19.96 13.56
C GLY A 64 -1.31 18.87 13.46
N ARG A 65 -1.64 17.59 13.67
CA ARG A 65 -0.74 16.45 13.41
C ARG A 65 -1.53 15.22 12.93
N ALA A 66 -0.94 14.45 12.04
CA ALA A 66 -1.52 13.20 11.55
C ALA A 66 -1.65 12.14 12.66
N ASP A 67 -2.77 11.42 12.65
CA ASP A 67 -2.99 10.16 13.37
C ASP A 67 -2.60 8.95 12.51
N LEU A 68 -2.60 9.10 11.18
CA LEU A 68 -2.08 8.14 10.23
C LEU A 68 -1.20 8.88 9.22
N VAL A 69 0.04 8.42 9.07
CA VAL A 69 0.94 8.91 8.02
C VAL A 69 1.10 7.78 7.01
N VAL A 70 0.82 8.06 5.76
CA VAL A 70 0.91 7.11 4.65
C VAL A 70 2.08 7.54 3.78
N TRP A 71 3.00 6.60 3.53
CA TRP A 71 4.16 6.77 2.68
C TRP A 71 3.94 5.95 1.41
N ALA A 72 3.55 6.60 0.31
CA ALA A 72 3.36 5.95 -0.98
C ALA A 72 4.73 5.71 -1.64
N ALA A 73 5.27 4.53 -1.37
CA ALA A 73 6.57 4.04 -1.83
C ALA A 73 6.40 3.35 -3.19
N ALA A 74 6.20 4.16 -4.22
CA ALA A 74 5.85 3.69 -5.53
C ALA A 74 6.45 4.56 -6.63
N ARG A 75 6.60 3.97 -7.81
CA ARG A 75 7.12 4.63 -9.01
C ARG A 75 6.51 4.00 -10.26
N GLU A 76 6.19 4.81 -11.26
CA GLU A 76 5.67 4.32 -12.54
C GLU A 76 6.61 3.30 -13.20
N GLY A 77 6.03 2.25 -13.78
CA GLY A 77 6.78 1.22 -14.53
C GLY A 77 7.78 0.40 -13.71
N THR A 78 7.66 0.39 -12.38
CA THR A 78 8.61 -0.30 -11.50
C THR A 78 8.28 -1.79 -11.40
N SER A 79 9.26 -2.64 -11.71
CA SER A 79 9.18 -4.08 -11.47
C SER A 79 9.29 -4.40 -9.99
N LEU A 80 8.87 -5.60 -9.57
CA LEU A 80 9.01 -6.06 -8.18
C LEU A 80 10.46 -6.02 -7.70
N ALA A 81 11.41 -6.50 -8.52
CA ALA A 81 12.84 -6.45 -8.21
C ALA A 81 13.31 -5.01 -7.93
N ALA A 82 12.91 -4.06 -8.77
CA ALA A 82 13.26 -2.65 -8.59
C ALA A 82 12.59 -2.06 -7.33
N ALA A 83 11.35 -2.45 -7.02
CA ALA A 83 10.70 -2.04 -5.78
C ALA A 83 11.47 -2.55 -4.55
N ALA A 84 11.92 -3.81 -4.57
CA ALA A 84 12.72 -4.41 -3.50
C ALA A 84 14.03 -3.66 -3.26
N GLU A 85 14.74 -3.25 -4.32
CA GLU A 85 15.97 -2.46 -4.23
C GLU A 85 15.74 -1.07 -3.61
N MET A 86 14.57 -0.48 -3.83
CA MET A 86 14.22 0.87 -3.37
C MET A 86 13.69 0.93 -1.93
N VAL A 87 13.17 -0.18 -1.39
CA VAL A 87 12.62 -0.24 -0.02
C VAL A 87 13.54 0.38 1.04
N PRO A 88 14.86 0.09 1.09
CA PRO A 88 15.75 0.71 2.06
C PRO A 88 15.76 2.25 1.98
N GLN A 89 15.67 2.81 0.78
CA GLN A 89 15.63 4.25 0.58
C GLN A 89 14.28 4.84 1.00
N PHE A 90 13.17 4.22 0.61
CA PHE A 90 11.83 4.64 1.02
C PHE A 90 11.67 4.69 2.53
N VAL A 91 12.17 3.68 3.24
CA VAL A 91 12.12 3.61 4.70
C VAL A 91 13.09 4.59 5.36
N SER A 92 14.28 4.80 4.76
CA SER A 92 15.27 5.74 5.30
C SER A 92 14.80 7.19 5.25
N GLU A 93 14.07 7.58 4.21
CA GLU A 93 13.67 8.97 4.01
C GLU A 93 12.32 9.32 4.63
N GLY A 94 11.41 8.35 4.72
CA GLY A 94 10.20 8.51 5.50
C GLY A 94 10.47 8.27 6.99
N THR A 95 9.84 7.23 7.50
CA THR A 95 10.14 6.67 8.81
C THR A 95 10.04 5.17 8.75
N ARG A 96 10.50 4.52 9.82
CA ARG A 96 10.26 3.09 10.01
C ARG A 96 8.74 2.86 10.09
N PRO A 97 8.13 2.10 9.17
CA PRO A 97 6.69 1.90 9.18
C PRO A 97 6.27 0.95 10.29
N ASP A 98 5.08 1.21 10.82
CA ASP A 98 4.40 0.32 11.78
C ASP A 98 3.67 -0.83 11.08
N LEU A 99 3.38 -0.66 9.78
CA LEU A 99 2.69 -1.62 8.93
C LEU A 99 2.95 -1.35 7.45
N VAL A 100 2.83 -2.38 6.64
CA VAL A 100 3.06 -2.34 5.18
C VAL A 100 1.82 -2.81 4.45
N LEU A 101 1.49 -2.13 3.34
CA LEU A 101 0.52 -2.59 2.36
C LEU A 101 1.23 -2.75 1.01
N ILE A 102 1.18 -3.95 0.43
CA ILE A 102 1.76 -4.21 -0.89
C ILE A 102 0.63 -4.18 -1.92
N SER A 103 0.75 -3.30 -2.90
CA SER A 103 -0.18 -3.10 -4.01
C SER A 103 0.62 -2.89 -5.29
N VAL A 104 1.28 -3.95 -5.77
CA VAL A 104 2.17 -3.88 -6.93
C VAL A 104 1.53 -4.59 -8.12
N ALA A 105 1.57 -3.93 -9.27
CA ALA A 105 1.06 -4.44 -10.54
C ALA A 105 2.12 -4.26 -11.67
N GLY A 106 3.41 -4.30 -11.29
CA GLY A 106 4.56 -4.27 -12.20
C GLY A 106 4.89 -5.62 -12.83
N GLU A 107 6.03 -5.73 -13.50
CA GLU A 107 6.58 -7.02 -13.94
C GLU A 107 7.36 -7.69 -12.80
N GLY A 108 7.41 -9.03 -12.79
CA GLY A 108 8.23 -9.80 -11.86
C GLY A 108 7.77 -11.25 -11.74
N ASP A 109 8.33 -11.95 -10.76
CA ASP A 109 7.92 -13.29 -10.38
C ASP A 109 7.88 -13.51 -8.85
N GLU A 110 7.64 -14.76 -8.45
CA GLU A 110 7.57 -15.15 -7.05
C GLU A 110 8.88 -14.90 -6.28
N SER A 111 10.04 -15.05 -6.93
CA SER A 111 11.33 -14.82 -6.28
C SER A 111 11.55 -13.33 -5.98
N ASP A 112 11.05 -12.44 -6.84
CA ASP A 112 11.09 -11.01 -6.58
C ASP A 112 10.19 -10.60 -5.38
N LEU A 113 9.11 -11.33 -5.12
CA LEU A 113 8.26 -11.12 -3.93
C LEU A 113 8.99 -11.52 -2.63
N ASP A 114 9.75 -12.60 -2.67
CA ASP A 114 10.59 -13.01 -1.53
C ASP A 114 11.71 -12.01 -1.28
N ASP A 115 12.33 -11.48 -2.35
CA ASP A 115 13.34 -10.42 -2.24
C ASP A 115 12.74 -9.11 -1.70
N LEU A 116 11.54 -8.73 -2.14
CA LEU A 116 10.81 -7.58 -1.59
C LEU A 116 10.52 -7.76 -0.10
N SER A 117 10.05 -8.94 0.30
CA SER A 117 9.80 -9.29 1.70
C SER A 117 11.09 -9.23 2.54
N ALA A 118 12.20 -9.76 2.02
CA ALA A 118 13.50 -9.69 2.69
C ALA A 118 14.01 -8.25 2.83
N ALA A 119 13.81 -7.41 1.80
CA ALA A 119 14.15 -5.99 1.85
C ALA A 119 13.31 -5.25 2.91
N LEU A 120 12.00 -5.52 2.98
CA LEU A 120 11.10 -4.97 4.00
C LEU A 120 11.50 -5.43 5.41
N ALA A 121 11.79 -6.71 5.61
CA ALA A 121 12.27 -7.23 6.88
C ALA A 121 13.56 -6.53 7.33
N LYS A 122 14.50 -6.30 6.41
CA LYS A 122 15.77 -5.62 6.71
C LYS A 122 15.59 -4.14 7.03
N ALA A 123 14.74 -3.43 6.29
CA ALA A 123 14.58 -1.98 6.41
C ALA A 123 13.57 -1.57 7.50
N ALA A 124 12.42 -2.23 7.56
CA ALA A 124 11.32 -1.97 8.49
C ALA A 124 11.32 -2.91 9.72
N GLY A 125 12.03 -4.02 9.65
CA GLY A 125 12.17 -5.02 10.71
C GLY A 125 11.42 -6.32 10.43
N ASP A 126 11.98 -7.44 10.88
CA ASP A 126 11.57 -8.83 10.61
C ASP A 126 10.10 -9.20 10.93
N ARG A 127 9.34 -8.31 11.58
CA ARG A 127 7.96 -8.55 12.01
C ARG A 127 7.03 -7.38 11.74
N VAL A 128 7.38 -6.51 10.79
CA VAL A 128 6.44 -5.47 10.37
C VAL A 128 5.18 -6.15 9.83
N PRO A 129 3.98 -5.85 10.36
CA PRO A 129 2.74 -6.41 9.84
C PRO A 129 2.53 -6.01 8.38
N THR A 130 2.34 -6.99 7.51
CA THR A 130 2.17 -6.78 6.06
C THR A 130 0.80 -7.30 5.62
N ALA A 131 0.14 -6.56 4.74
CA ALA A 131 -1.05 -6.98 4.02
C ALA A 131 -0.88 -6.72 2.51
N VAL A 132 -1.73 -7.35 1.71
CA VAL A 132 -1.66 -7.30 0.25
C VAL A 132 -2.98 -6.80 -0.33
N VAL A 133 -2.91 -5.96 -1.36
CA VAL A 133 -4.04 -5.62 -2.24
C VAL A 133 -3.82 -6.30 -3.58
N LEU A 134 -4.78 -7.11 -4.01
CA LEU A 134 -4.79 -7.71 -5.34
C LEU A 134 -5.64 -6.83 -6.26
N SER A 135 -4.98 -6.27 -7.27
CA SER A 135 -5.61 -5.37 -8.23
C SER A 135 -6.68 -6.09 -9.07
N PRO A 136 -7.77 -5.39 -9.44
CA PRO A 136 -8.78 -5.92 -10.34
C PRO A 136 -8.26 -5.98 -11.78
N PRO A 137 -8.91 -6.73 -12.68
CA PRO A 137 -8.45 -6.84 -14.06
C PRO A 137 -8.47 -5.49 -14.79
N GLY A 138 -7.33 -5.06 -15.32
CA GLY A 138 -7.22 -3.82 -16.09
C GLY A 138 -6.63 -2.64 -15.31
N TRP A 139 -6.38 -2.80 -14.01
CA TRP A 139 -5.26 -2.11 -13.35
C TRP A 139 -3.96 -2.80 -13.83
N ALA A 140 -2.82 -2.11 -13.81
CA ALA A 140 -1.59 -2.54 -14.50
C ALA A 140 -1.14 -3.99 -14.21
N ALA A 141 -0.33 -4.54 -15.13
CA ALA A 141 0.11 -5.94 -15.29
C ALA A 141 -0.65 -7.02 -14.50
N SER A 142 -1.66 -7.62 -15.17
CA SER A 142 -2.43 -8.76 -14.67
C SER A 142 -1.62 -10.02 -14.36
N GLU A 143 -0.37 -10.10 -14.82
CA GLU A 143 0.45 -11.31 -14.76
C GLU A 143 0.97 -11.61 -13.34
N LEU A 144 1.10 -10.59 -12.49
CA LEU A 144 1.57 -10.75 -11.11
C LEU A 144 0.48 -11.02 -10.08
N VAL A 145 -0.80 -10.85 -10.43
CA VAL A 145 -1.86 -10.91 -9.43
C VAL A 145 -2.00 -12.32 -8.84
N GLU A 146 -1.90 -13.37 -9.67
CA GLU A 146 -1.93 -14.76 -9.16
C GLU A 146 -0.67 -15.13 -8.37
N PRO A 147 0.57 -14.86 -8.84
CA PRO A 147 1.77 -15.04 -8.03
C PRO A 147 1.71 -14.33 -6.67
N LEU A 148 1.21 -13.09 -6.64
CA LEU A 148 1.07 -12.31 -5.41
C LEU A 148 0.01 -12.90 -4.48
N ALA A 149 -1.10 -13.42 -5.01
CA ALA A 149 -2.13 -14.11 -4.24
C ALA A 149 -1.59 -15.42 -3.62
N GLU A 150 -0.90 -16.24 -4.42
CA GLU A 150 -0.28 -17.49 -3.96
C GLU A 150 0.79 -17.21 -2.90
N TRP A 151 1.62 -16.20 -3.11
CA TRP A 151 2.64 -15.77 -2.16
C TRP A 151 2.03 -15.29 -0.85
N ALA A 152 0.99 -14.46 -0.91
CA ALA A 152 0.28 -13.99 0.29
C ALA A 152 -0.34 -15.15 1.07
N ALA A 153 -0.95 -16.12 0.38
CA ALA A 153 -1.51 -17.32 1.00
C ALA A 153 -0.46 -18.20 1.66
N ARG A 154 0.71 -18.42 1.02
CA ARG A 154 1.81 -19.21 1.60
C ARG A 154 2.43 -18.56 2.85
N ASN A 155 2.36 -17.23 2.94
CA ASN A 155 2.90 -16.45 4.06
C ASN A 155 1.84 -16.06 5.10
N ASP A 156 0.62 -16.61 5.00
CA ASP A 156 -0.52 -16.31 5.90
C ASP A 156 -0.80 -14.79 6.04
N LEU A 157 -0.66 -14.04 4.95
CA LEU A 157 -0.87 -12.59 4.95
C LEU A 157 -2.35 -12.22 4.75
N PRO A 158 -2.86 -11.17 5.41
CA PRO A 158 -4.16 -10.60 5.08
C PRO A 158 -4.19 -10.07 3.65
N VAL A 159 -5.26 -10.38 2.92
CA VAL A 159 -5.44 -10.00 1.52
C VAL A 159 -6.74 -9.21 1.34
N VAL A 160 -6.64 -8.11 0.59
CA VAL A 160 -7.76 -7.41 -0.02
C VAL A 160 -7.80 -7.80 -1.49
N ASP A 161 -8.66 -8.75 -1.85
CA ASP A 161 -8.81 -9.17 -3.25
C ASP A 161 -9.95 -8.39 -3.92
N LEU A 162 -9.60 -7.37 -4.71
CA LEU A 162 -10.59 -6.53 -5.39
C LEU A 162 -11.35 -7.29 -6.48
N ARG A 163 -10.83 -8.44 -6.94
CA ARG A 163 -11.46 -9.27 -7.99
C ARG A 163 -12.66 -10.05 -7.46
N ASP A 164 -12.68 -10.34 -6.16
CA ASP A 164 -13.72 -11.15 -5.51
C ASP A 164 -14.75 -10.29 -4.76
N ILE A 165 -14.68 -8.96 -4.87
CA ILE A 165 -15.64 -8.06 -4.23
C ILE A 165 -16.92 -7.99 -5.06
N LYS A 166 -17.97 -8.61 -4.53
CA LYS A 166 -19.30 -8.59 -5.14
C LYS A 166 -19.79 -7.17 -5.40
N GLY A 167 -20.04 -6.86 -6.68
CA GLY A 167 -20.59 -5.59 -7.12
C GLY A 167 -19.54 -4.53 -7.46
N LEU A 168 -18.24 -4.82 -7.27
CA LEU A 168 -17.18 -3.98 -7.81
C LEU A 168 -17.07 -4.22 -9.33
N PRO A 169 -17.08 -3.18 -10.17
CA PRO A 169 -16.86 -3.35 -11.60
C PRO A 169 -15.42 -3.78 -11.89
N PRO A 170 -15.13 -4.45 -13.03
CA PRO A 170 -13.77 -4.90 -13.37
C PRO A 170 -12.74 -3.77 -13.43
N GLN A 171 -13.16 -2.57 -13.80
CA GLN A 171 -12.35 -1.35 -13.80
C GLN A 171 -13.00 -0.35 -12.85
N PRO A 172 -12.80 -0.48 -11.54
CA PRO A 172 -13.37 0.45 -10.57
C PRO A 172 -12.71 1.81 -10.69
N THR A 173 -13.51 2.84 -10.46
CA THR A 173 -12.98 4.17 -10.18
C THR A 173 -12.15 4.17 -8.89
N PRO A 174 -11.23 5.13 -8.72
CA PRO A 174 -10.47 5.30 -7.48
C PRO A 174 -11.33 5.27 -6.21
N ALA A 175 -12.49 5.95 -6.23
CA ALA A 175 -13.41 5.99 -5.10
C ALA A 175 -14.10 4.63 -4.83
N GLU A 176 -14.47 3.89 -5.86
CA GLU A 176 -15.05 2.54 -5.72
C GLU A 176 -14.02 1.57 -5.14
N ALA A 177 -12.79 1.58 -5.64
CA ALA A 177 -11.71 0.76 -5.11
C ALA A 177 -11.39 1.12 -3.66
N ALA A 178 -11.27 2.41 -3.34
CA ALA A 178 -11.06 2.88 -1.97
C ALA A 178 -12.14 2.39 -1.00
N ALA A 179 -13.42 2.48 -1.40
CA ALA A 179 -14.54 2.00 -0.60
C ALA A 179 -14.49 0.49 -0.38
N ALA A 180 -14.12 -0.26 -1.42
CA ALA A 180 -14.00 -1.72 -1.39
C ALA A 180 -12.86 -2.16 -0.45
N ILE A 181 -11.67 -1.54 -0.58
CA ILE A 181 -10.53 -1.74 0.32
C ILE A 181 -10.93 -1.42 1.76
N GLN A 182 -11.59 -0.29 1.97
CA GLN A 182 -12.04 0.14 3.30
C GLN A 182 -13.00 -0.86 3.94
N GLN A 183 -13.89 -1.47 3.15
CA GLN A 183 -14.83 -2.48 3.63
C GLN A 183 -14.10 -3.74 4.10
N VAL A 184 -13.18 -4.29 3.30
CA VAL A 184 -12.42 -5.50 3.66
C VAL A 184 -11.50 -5.25 4.85
N VAL A 185 -10.78 -4.13 4.85
CA VAL A 185 -9.88 -3.79 5.96
C VAL A 185 -10.65 -3.66 7.28
N ARG A 186 -11.91 -3.18 7.27
CA ARG A 186 -12.76 -3.14 8.48
C ARG A 186 -13.22 -4.52 8.94
N SER A 187 -13.41 -5.49 8.03
CA SER A 187 -13.82 -6.83 8.44
C SER A 187 -12.71 -7.59 9.15
N TRP A 188 -11.45 -7.16 9.06
CA TRP A 188 -10.36 -7.71 9.87
C TRP A 188 -10.44 -7.34 11.36
N SER A 189 -11.41 -6.51 11.75
CA SER A 189 -11.72 -6.19 13.15
C SER A 189 -12.62 -7.21 13.86
N GLU A 190 -13.27 -8.08 13.08
CA GLU A 190 -14.25 -9.08 13.54
C GLU A 190 -13.61 -10.45 13.75
#